data_AF-A0A1I3QK07-F1
#
_entry.id   AF-A0A1I3QK07-F1
#
_cell.length_a   1.000
_cell.length_b   1.000
_cell.length_c   1.000
_cell.angle_alpha   90.00
_cell.angle_beta   90.00
_cell.angle_gamma   90.00
#
_symmetry.space_group_name_H-M   'P 1'
#
loop_
_entity.id
_entity.type
_entity.pdbx_description
1 polymer ?
#
loop_
_entity_poly.entity_id
_entity_poly.type
_entity_poly.pdbx_seq_one_letter_code
_entity_poly.pdbx_strand_id
1 'polypeptide(L)' 'MSNKKCYYVFEDPSGTKLTFKATSLQQAYLIKKKKAHELGIPKEAFEITSISKKPSQGE' A
#
# COMPACT_ATOMS: atom_id res chain seq x y z
N MET A 1 -20.68 -10.59 1.03
CA MET A 1 -19.76 -9.52 1.49
C MET A 1 -18.78 -9.20 0.37
N SER A 2 -18.97 -8.08 -0.33
CA SER A 2 -18.03 -7.65 -1.38
C SER A 2 -16.70 -7.25 -0.74
N ASN A 3 -15.70 -8.14 -0.79
CA ASN A 3 -14.33 -7.84 -0.36
C ASN A 3 -13.73 -6.77 -1.29
N LYS A 4 -14.11 -5.50 -1.08
CA LYS A 4 -13.58 -4.34 -1.82
C LYS A 4 -12.12 -4.15 -1.43
N LYS A 5 -11.23 -4.77 -2.21
CA LYS A 5 -9.78 -4.54 -2.13
C LYS A 5 -9.49 -3.10 -2.53
N CYS A 6 -8.80 -2.37 -1.67
CA CYS A 6 -8.27 -1.04 -1.95
C CYS A 6 -6.83 -1.16 -2.43
N TYR A 7 -6.39 -0.24 -3.28
CA TYR A 7 -5.00 -0.09 -3.66
C TYR A 7 -4.34 0.90 -2.71
N TYR A 8 -3.21 0.51 -2.14
CA TYR A 8 -2.41 1.35 -1.29
C TYR A 8 -1.07 1.56 -1.98
N VAL A 9 -0.65 2.82 -2.06
CA VAL A 9 0.64 3.23 -2.61
C VAL A 9 1.50 3.71 -1.45
N PHE A 10 2.70 3.16 -1.39
CA PHE A 10 3.74 3.52 -0.45
C PHE A 10 4.91 4.09 -1.20
N GLU A 11 5.48 5.17 -0.70
CA GLU A 11 6.67 5.78 -1.27
C GLU A 11 7.80 5.71 -0.25
N ASP A 12 8.98 5.28 -0.69
CA ASP A 12 10.20 5.34 0.09
C ASP A 12 10.91 6.70 -0.12
N PRO A 13 11.85 7.10 0.75
CA PRO A 13 12.54 8.39 0.68
C PRO A 13 13.43 8.53 -0.57
N SER A 14 13.80 7.40 -1.19
CA SER A 14 14.52 7.34 -2.46
C SER A 14 13.60 7.55 -3.68
N GLY A 15 12.28 7.69 -3.47
CA GLY A 15 11.28 7.92 -4.52
C GLY A 15 10.70 6.65 -5.15
N THR A 16 10.97 5.47 -4.60
CA THR A 16 10.40 4.20 -5.07
C THR A 16 8.97 4.07 -4.59
N LYS A 17 8.05 3.89 -5.55
CA LYS A 17 6.62 3.69 -5.28
C LYS A 17 6.26 2.20 -5.30
N LEU A 18 5.79 1.68 -4.17
CA LEU A 18 5.28 0.31 -4.03
C LEU A 18 3.76 0.34 -3.94
N THR A 19 3.07 -0.24 -4.92
CA THR A 19 1.61 -0.33 -4.94
C THR A 19 1.17 -1.76 -4.60
N PHE A 20 0.19 -1.91 -3.70
CA PHE A 20 -0.38 -3.21 -3.39
C PHE A 20 -1.86 -3.15 -3.03
N LYS A 21 -2.54 -4.28 -3.21
CA LYS A 21 -3.97 -4.42 -2.89
C LYS A 21 -4.14 -5.00 -1.49
N ALA A 22 -4.93 -4.34 -0.66
CA ALA A 22 -5.31 -4.84 0.65
C ALA A 22 -6.81 -4.59 0.91
N THR A 23 -7.44 -5.44 1.71
CA THR A 23 -8.84 -5.28 2.11
C THR A 23 -9.00 -4.28 3.24
N SER A 24 -7.94 -4.05 4.03
CA SER A 24 -7.92 -3.11 5.14
C SER A 24 -6.56 -2.40 5.25
N LEU A 25 -6.55 -1.26 5.92
CA LEU A 25 -5.33 -0.51 6.26
C LEU A 25 -4.36 -1.38 7.08
N GLN A 26 -4.90 -2.21 7.99
CA GLN A 26 -4.09 -3.09 8.82
C GLN A 26 -3.39 -4.17 7.99
N GLN A 27 -4.07 -4.78 7.03
CA GLN A 27 -3.43 -5.66 6.03
C GLN A 27 -2.40 -4.90 5.20
N ALA A 28 -2.68 -3.66 4.83
CA ALA A 28 -1.74 -2.84 4.07
C ALA A 28 -0.43 -2.63 4.84
N TYR A 29 -0.49 -2.33 6.15
CA TYR A 29 0.70 -2.22 7.00
C TYR A 29 1.46 -3.54 7.19
N LEU A 30 0.77 -4.67 7.22
CA LEU A 30 1.44 -5.99 7.28
C LEU A 30 2.22 -6.27 5.99
N ILE A 31 1.61 -5.98 4.83
CA ILE A 31 2.26 -6.11 3.51
C ILE A 31 3.46 -5.16 3.43
N LYS A 32 3.27 -3.90 3.84
CA LYS A 32 4.34 -2.89 3.95
C LYS A 32 5.51 -3.41 4.78
N LYS A 33 5.25 -3.90 6.00
CA LYS A 33 6.29 -4.38 6.93
C LYS A 33 7.06 -5.57 6.34
N LYS A 34 6.35 -6.50 5.71
CA LYS A 34 6.97 -7.66 5.05
C LYS A 34 7.84 -7.22 3.88
N LYS A 35 7.34 -6.32 3.02
CA LYS A 35 8.10 -5.78 1.88
C LYS A 35 9.32 -4.97 2.30
N ALA A 36 9.17 -4.12 3.31
CA ALA A 36 10.27 -3.36 3.88
C ALA A 36 11.38 -4.30 4.40
N HIS A 37 11.00 -5.37 5.11
CA HIS A 37 11.94 -6.39 5.57
C HIS A 37 12.62 -7.17 4.42
N GLU A 38 11.87 -7.55 3.39
CA GLU A 38 12.43 -8.22 2.19
C GLU A 38 13.44 -7.34 1.44
N LEU A 39 13.21 -6.02 1.42
CA LEU A 39 14.06 -5.04 0.75
C LEU A 39 15.21 -4.55 1.65
N GLY A 40 15.25 -4.94 2.93
CA GLY A 40 16.22 -4.42 3.90
C GLY A 40 16.02 -2.93 4.24
N ILE A 41 14.85 -2.37 3.95
CA ILE A 41 14.52 -0.95 4.14
C ILE A 41 13.73 -0.80 5.45
N PRO A 42 14.03 0.22 6.28
CA PRO A 42 13.26 0.47 7.50
C PRO A 42 11.79 0.78 7.17
N LYS A 43 10.87 0.14 7.90
CA LYS A 43 9.41 0.31 7.73
C LYS A 43 8.93 1.76 7.89
N GLU A 44 9.70 2.57 8.63
CA GLU A 44 9.45 3.99 8.88
C GLU A 44 9.78 4.86 7.67
N ALA A 45 10.63 4.38 6.76
CA ALA A 45 10.98 5.10 5.53
C ALA A 45 9.84 5.11 4.51
N PHE A 46 8.91 4.14 4.58
CA PHE A 46 7.77 4.11 3.67
C PHE A 46 6.61 4.92 4.26
N GLU A 47 6.08 5.89 3.54
CA GLU A 47 4.85 6.58 3.89
C GLU A 47 3.70 6.18 2.96
N ILE A 48 2.47 6.11 3.48
CA ILE A 48 1.28 5.91 2.63
C ILE A 48 1.03 7.22 1.91
N THR A 49 1.32 7.27 0.63
CA THR A 49 1.11 8.47 -0.18
C THR A 49 -0.26 8.47 -0.88
N SER A 50 -0.87 7.30 -1.07
CA SER A 50 -2.20 7.23 -1.68
C SER A 50 -2.98 5.98 -1.29
N ILE A 51 -4.27 6.16 -1.04
CA ILE A 51 -5.24 5.07 -0.82
C ILE A 51 -6.33 5.23 -1.85
N SER A 52 -6.38 4.34 -2.83
CA SER A 52 -7.38 4.37 -3.90
C SER A 52 -8.28 3.16 -3.81
N LYS A 53 -9.54 3.40 -3.43
CA LYS A 53 -10.64 2.47 -3.63
C LYS A 53 -11.06 2.61 -5.09
N LYS A 54 -10.42 1.95 -6.06
CA LYS A 54 -10.99 1.96 -7.41
C LYS A 54 -12.42 1.39 -7.34
N PRO A 55 -13.40 2.17 -7.79
CA PRO A 55 -13.93 1.99 -9.12
C PRO A 55 -13.59 3.22 -9.97
N SER A 56 -12.97 3.00 -11.12
CA SER A 56 -13.11 3.94 -12.23
C SER A 56 -14.11 3.29 -13.16
N GLN A 57 -15.40 3.50 -12.93
CA GLN A 57 -16.43 3.32 -13.94
C GLN A 57 -17.64 4.19 -13.56
N GLY A 58 -17.82 5.26 -14.34
CA GLY A 58 -19.08 5.98 -14.50
C GLY A 58 -19.32 7.16 -13.56
N GLU A 59 -18.95 8.35 -14.01
CA GLU A 59 -19.96 9.37 -14.30
C GLU A 59 -19.70 9.90 -15.71
#